data_AF-A0A839J3G3-F1
#
_entry.id   AF-A0A839J3G3-F1
#
_cell.length_a   1.000
_cell.length_b   1.000
_cell.length_c   1.000
_cell.angle_alpha   90.00
_cell.angle_beta   90.00
_cell.angle_gamma   90.00
#
_symmetry.space_group_name_H-M   'P 1'
#
loop_
_entity.id
_entity.type
_entity.pdbx_description
1 polymer ?
#
loop_
_entity_poly.entity_id
_entity_poly.type
_entity_poly.pdbx_seq_one_letter_code
_entity_poly.pdbx_strand_id
1 'polypeptide(L)'
;MAGLKDSQRPVEVEAAWEMVNSTLLPAGAQRSANAVVSAYLQTIDPRHSAILVERMAGPVRRTLEELATDFHVTRERVRQLEGPADADIRHHLEHAEDWLPVRWAVQTLIRQAGSIAPLALLEGCVPKADRRVRNLIRWLAGYKQSAGMLIRDGFTLPSVKDLPRVDGNERVIDEYELIELLEGAGVLAEHVPLAIDQIAGLYRVDEQLVDWTGSLVDKTIAVLELRDEPQELDDLFDVVGKGSVRSFRQRVFEDKRLSRVTKTKLGLSSWGGTRYTTVVDLMVSRLQGGPRLISDLAQELEETYEVSTASVSMYCYAPIFKVSGYIVALRRADDPFVPRDKAEQVQGLCLLGESLIWHVPVDGDILRGSGRAIPHEIGTFLGLAPGNPGLLLRNPIAHIPVTWSEKTHVGPSIGSLQAQANALGAQVGDVLRLSFGERLGVDMSLVAPPRHAETPAERLSRLTGLPEADCADGDRVAEAIGVPKDQVFETLIKRGDELWAEAFQELIEG
;
A
#
# COMPACT_ATOMS: atom_id res chain seq x y z
N MET A 1 -36.12 50.12 -16.23
CA MET A 1 -34.84 50.20 -16.97
C MET A 1 -34.90 49.23 -18.15
N ALA A 2 -35.54 49.49 -19.30
CA ALA A 2 -35.55 50.69 -20.14
C ALA A 2 -34.15 51.26 -20.39
N GLY A 3 -33.61 50.99 -21.59
CA GLY A 3 -32.51 51.78 -22.18
C GLY A 3 -31.25 50.98 -22.50
N LEU A 4 -31.15 50.47 -23.73
CA LEU A 4 -29.99 50.60 -24.64
C LEU A 4 -30.32 49.86 -25.95
N LYS A 5 -31.14 50.52 -26.78
CA LYS A 5 -31.26 50.27 -28.22
C LYS A 5 -30.21 51.13 -28.93
N ASP A 6 -29.68 50.60 -30.03
CA ASP A 6 -28.95 51.28 -31.10
C ASP A 6 -27.70 52.08 -30.71
N SER A 7 -26.54 51.41 -30.70
CA SER A 7 -25.35 52.06 -31.23
C SER A 7 -25.41 51.95 -32.76
N GLN A 8 -25.89 53.00 -33.42
CA GLN A 8 -25.74 53.14 -34.87
C GLN A 8 -24.26 52.95 -35.22
N ARG A 9 -23.97 51.99 -36.10
CA ARG A 9 -22.62 51.81 -36.59
C ARG A 9 -22.26 53.10 -37.35
N PRO A 10 -21.01 53.58 -37.28
CA PRO A 10 -20.58 54.70 -38.12
C PRO A 10 -20.95 54.41 -39.58
N VAL A 11 -21.41 55.42 -40.32
CA VAL A 11 -21.95 55.27 -41.70
C VAL A 11 -20.99 54.51 -42.62
N GLU A 12 -19.69 54.69 -42.44
CA GLU A 12 -18.64 53.97 -43.17
C GLU A 12 -18.57 52.48 -42.82
N VAL A 13 -18.85 52.12 -41.56
CA VAL A 13 -18.93 50.74 -41.07
C VAL A 13 -20.24 50.08 -41.49
N GLU A 14 -21.35 50.83 -41.49
CA GLU A 14 -22.64 50.37 -42.00
C GLU A 14 -22.54 50.08 -43.51
N ALA A 15 -21.93 50.98 -44.28
CA ALA A 15 -21.69 50.82 -45.72
C ALA A 15 -20.72 49.67 -46.02
N ALA A 16 -19.64 49.50 -45.25
CA ALA A 16 -18.74 48.37 -45.40
C ALA A 16 -19.42 47.04 -45.03
N TRP A 17 -20.27 47.03 -44.00
CA TRP A 17 -21.04 45.87 -43.58
C TRP A 17 -22.11 45.48 -44.61
N GLU A 18 -22.84 46.46 -45.17
CA GLU A 18 -23.74 46.25 -46.29
C GLU A 18 -22.98 45.77 -47.53
N MET A 19 -21.80 46.31 -47.81
CA MET A 19 -20.97 45.85 -48.93
C MET A 19 -20.51 44.40 -48.74
N VAL A 20 -20.09 43.98 -47.54
CA VAL A 20 -19.74 42.58 -47.24
C VAL A 20 -20.97 41.66 -47.29
N ASN A 21 -22.12 42.10 -46.79
CA ASN A 21 -23.37 41.31 -46.82
C ASN A 21 -24.01 41.22 -48.21
N SER A 22 -23.85 42.25 -49.04
CA SER A 22 -24.39 42.32 -50.42
C SER A 22 -23.42 41.77 -51.45
N THR A 23 -22.13 41.71 -51.13
CA THR A 23 -21.18 40.89 -51.87
C THR A 23 -21.56 39.44 -51.62
N LEU A 24 -22.26 38.85 -52.59
CA LEU A 24 -22.26 37.41 -52.75
C LEU A 24 -20.79 37.00 -52.94
N LEU A 25 -20.11 36.66 -51.83
CA LEU A 25 -18.99 35.74 -51.87
C LEU A 25 -19.45 34.60 -52.80
N PRO A 26 -18.62 34.11 -53.73
CA PRO A 26 -19.02 33.04 -54.62
C PRO A 26 -19.30 31.76 -53.79
N ALA A 27 -20.49 31.69 -53.21
CA ALA A 27 -21.06 30.58 -52.47
C ALA A 27 -21.83 29.66 -53.43
N GLY A 28 -21.45 29.69 -54.70
CA GLY A 28 -22.04 28.89 -55.76
C GLY A 28 -20.94 28.11 -56.47
N ALA A 29 -20.99 26.78 -56.33
CA ALA A 29 -20.27 25.78 -57.12
C ALA A 29 -18.83 25.39 -56.73
N GLN A 30 -18.33 25.70 -55.53
CA GLN A 30 -17.16 24.95 -55.04
C GLN A 30 -17.59 23.54 -54.63
N ARG A 31 -17.11 22.53 -55.37
CA ARG A 31 -17.29 21.11 -55.03
C ARG A 31 -16.80 20.88 -53.60
N SER A 32 -17.49 20.07 -52.81
CA SER A 32 -16.98 19.70 -51.48
C SER A 32 -15.71 18.86 -51.61
N ALA A 33 -14.84 18.86 -50.58
CA ALA A 33 -13.68 17.98 -50.55
C ALA A 33 -14.07 16.50 -50.80
N ASN A 34 -15.24 16.09 -50.29
CA ASN A 34 -15.83 14.79 -50.59
C ASN A 34 -16.08 14.59 -52.09
N ALA A 35 -16.77 15.52 -52.74
CA ALA A 35 -17.06 15.40 -54.17
C ALA A 35 -15.78 15.36 -55.03
N VAL A 36 -14.76 16.16 -54.69
CA VAL A 36 -13.48 16.20 -55.42
C VAL A 36 -12.72 14.89 -55.25
N VAL A 37 -12.52 14.42 -54.01
CA VAL A 37 -11.77 13.20 -53.75
C VAL A 37 -12.51 11.97 -54.28
N SER A 38 -13.84 11.87 -54.08
CA SER A 38 -14.62 10.75 -54.60
C SER A 38 -14.57 10.69 -56.13
N ALA A 39 -14.61 11.84 -56.82
CA ALA A 39 -14.46 11.89 -58.28
C ALA A 39 -13.06 11.43 -58.71
N TYR A 40 -12.01 11.93 -58.06
CA TYR A 40 -10.64 11.51 -58.35
C TYR A 40 -10.45 9.99 -58.18
N LEU A 41 -10.89 9.42 -57.05
CA LEU A 41 -10.79 7.99 -56.76
C LEU A 41 -11.55 7.10 -57.75
N GLN A 42 -12.55 7.63 -58.47
CA GLN A 42 -13.28 6.94 -59.53
C GLN A 42 -12.57 7.02 -60.89
N THR A 43 -11.74 8.04 -61.11
CA THR A 43 -11.05 8.28 -62.39
C THR A 43 -9.70 7.60 -62.51
N ILE A 44 -9.01 7.35 -61.39
CA ILE A 44 -7.70 6.70 -61.35
C ILE A 44 -7.81 5.17 -61.48
N ASP A 45 -6.67 4.52 -61.75
CA ASP A 45 -6.59 3.05 -61.76
C ASP A 45 -7.15 2.46 -60.45
N PRO A 46 -8.08 1.48 -60.50
CA PRO A 46 -8.65 0.86 -59.31
C PRO A 46 -7.60 0.35 -58.31
N ARG A 47 -6.42 -0.07 -58.80
CA ARG A 47 -5.29 -0.49 -57.97
C ARG A 47 -4.67 0.67 -57.21
N HIS A 48 -4.49 1.83 -57.86
CA HIS A 48 -4.01 3.05 -57.19
C HIS A 48 -5.01 3.50 -56.13
N SER A 49 -6.31 3.48 -56.45
CA SER A 49 -7.39 3.83 -55.51
C SER A 49 -7.36 2.95 -54.26
N ALA A 50 -7.25 1.62 -54.42
CA ALA A 50 -7.16 0.70 -53.30
C ALA A 50 -5.87 0.86 -52.47
N ILE A 51 -4.73 1.08 -53.12
CA ILE A 51 -3.46 1.37 -52.43
C ILE A 51 -3.61 2.62 -51.54
N LEU A 52 -4.14 3.71 -52.08
CA LEU A 52 -4.33 4.96 -51.36
C LEU A 52 -5.28 4.79 -50.18
N VAL A 53 -6.46 4.20 -50.39
CA VAL A 53 -7.54 4.17 -49.39
C VAL A 53 -7.36 3.06 -48.35
N GLU A 54 -6.88 1.89 -48.75
CA GLU A 54 -6.90 0.70 -47.90
C GLU A 54 -5.54 0.41 -47.24
N ARG A 55 -4.46 0.92 -47.83
CA ARG A 55 -3.11 0.65 -47.35
C ARG A 55 -2.39 1.90 -46.83
N MET A 56 -2.46 3.02 -47.53
CA MET A 56 -1.79 4.26 -47.09
C MET A 56 -2.63 5.02 -46.06
N ALA A 57 -3.88 5.32 -46.42
CA ALA A 57 -4.80 6.11 -45.60
C ALA A 57 -5.69 5.26 -44.68
N GLY A 58 -5.73 3.94 -44.90
CA GLY A 58 -6.57 3.01 -44.13
C GLY A 58 -6.28 3.06 -42.62
N PRO A 59 -7.30 2.82 -41.76
CA PRO A 59 -7.11 2.76 -40.31
C PRO A 59 -6.30 1.51 -39.92
N VAL A 60 -6.44 0.44 -40.70
CA VAL A 60 -5.61 -0.77 -40.64
C VAL A 60 -4.92 -0.89 -41.99
N ARG A 61 -3.59 -0.96 -41.97
CA ARG A 61 -2.78 -1.03 -43.18
C ARG A 61 -2.88 -2.42 -43.81
N ARG A 62 -3.62 -2.55 -44.92
CA ARG A 62 -3.62 -3.79 -45.71
C ARG A 62 -2.22 -4.15 -46.21
N THR A 63 -1.91 -5.43 -46.27
CA THR A 63 -0.59 -5.89 -46.72
C THR A 63 -0.47 -5.83 -48.25
N LEU A 64 0.76 -5.82 -48.76
CA LEU A 64 0.99 -5.88 -50.22
C LEU A 64 0.48 -7.19 -50.81
N GLU A 65 0.54 -8.29 -50.04
CA GLU A 65 0.12 -9.63 -50.46
C GLU A 65 -1.41 -9.72 -50.60
N GLU A 66 -2.13 -9.13 -49.66
CA GLU A 66 -3.59 -9.02 -49.70
C GLU A 66 -4.07 -8.28 -50.94
N LEU A 67 -3.49 -7.10 -51.22
CA LEU A 67 -3.84 -6.33 -52.42
C LEU A 67 -3.41 -7.05 -53.71
N ALA A 68 -2.27 -7.73 -53.71
CA ALA A 68 -1.80 -8.50 -54.86
C ALA A 68 -2.77 -9.62 -55.23
N THR A 69 -3.30 -10.30 -54.21
CA THR A 69 -4.30 -11.36 -54.37
C THR A 69 -5.60 -10.82 -54.96
N ASP A 70 -6.14 -9.73 -54.41
CA ASP A 70 -7.40 -9.13 -54.87
C ASP A 70 -7.36 -8.64 -56.32
N PHE A 71 -6.22 -8.11 -56.76
CA PHE A 71 -6.05 -7.59 -58.11
C PHE A 71 -5.40 -8.59 -59.08
N HIS A 72 -5.15 -9.83 -58.65
CA HIS A 72 -4.47 -10.86 -59.44
C HIS A 72 -3.13 -10.40 -60.04
N VAL A 73 -2.32 -9.70 -59.24
CA VAL A 73 -0.98 -9.23 -59.62
C VAL A 73 0.07 -9.74 -58.63
N THR A 74 1.36 -9.52 -58.91
CA THR A 74 2.41 -9.87 -57.96
C THR A 74 2.50 -8.83 -56.84
N ARG A 75 2.95 -9.27 -55.66
CA ARG A 75 3.29 -8.38 -54.52
C ARG A 75 4.24 -7.24 -54.93
N GLU A 76 5.24 -7.56 -55.75
CA GLU A 76 6.20 -6.57 -56.25
C GLU A 76 5.53 -5.55 -57.18
N ARG A 77 4.54 -5.96 -57.98
CA ARG A 77 3.79 -5.02 -58.79
C ARG A 77 3.00 -4.02 -57.93
N VAL A 78 2.35 -4.46 -56.85
CA VAL A 78 1.66 -3.55 -55.91
C VAL A 78 2.64 -2.55 -55.30
N ARG A 79 3.82 -3.01 -54.87
CA ARG A 79 4.89 -2.15 -54.32
C ARG A 79 5.32 -1.06 -55.31
N GLN A 80 5.50 -1.42 -56.58
CA GLN A 80 5.89 -0.47 -57.63
C GLN A 80 4.83 0.59 -57.90
N LEU A 81 3.55 0.33 -57.59
CA LEU A 81 2.45 1.26 -57.78
C LEU A 81 2.26 2.22 -56.59
N GLU A 82 2.81 1.94 -55.40
CA GLU A 82 2.66 2.81 -54.22
C GLU A 82 3.25 4.21 -54.44
N GLY A 83 4.51 4.27 -54.90
CA GLY A 83 5.20 5.54 -55.13
C GLY A 83 4.49 6.44 -56.15
N PRO A 84 4.14 5.92 -57.34
CA PRO A 84 3.34 6.66 -58.33
C PRO A 84 2.00 7.14 -57.79
N ALA A 85 1.28 6.32 -57.02
CA ALA A 85 -0.02 6.71 -56.46
C ALA A 85 0.10 7.85 -55.42
N ASP A 86 1.13 7.81 -54.55
CA ASP A 86 1.43 8.90 -53.60
C ASP A 86 1.84 10.19 -54.33
N ALA A 87 2.71 10.10 -55.33
CA ALA A 87 3.18 11.24 -56.09
C ALA A 87 2.03 11.92 -56.87
N ASP A 88 1.15 11.13 -57.47
CA ASP A 88 0.01 11.63 -58.26
C ASP A 88 -0.99 12.41 -57.39
N ILE A 89 -1.41 11.85 -56.25
CA ILE A 89 -2.36 12.53 -55.37
C ILE A 89 -1.77 13.80 -54.74
N ARG A 90 -0.47 13.80 -54.42
CA ARG A 90 0.22 15.00 -53.91
C ARG A 90 0.34 16.07 -54.99
N HIS A 91 0.65 15.68 -56.22
CA HIS A 91 0.69 16.62 -57.35
C HIS A 91 -0.67 17.31 -57.53
N HIS A 92 -1.77 16.57 -57.47
CA HIS A 92 -3.12 17.14 -57.48
C HIS A 92 -3.38 18.08 -56.29
N LEU A 93 -3.02 17.67 -55.08
CA LEU A 93 -3.19 18.49 -53.88
C LEU A 93 -2.46 19.83 -54.03
N GLU A 94 -1.26 19.85 -54.62
CA GLU A 94 -0.42 21.05 -54.76
C GLU A 94 -0.83 21.93 -55.94
N HIS A 95 -1.10 21.34 -57.12
CA HIS A 95 -1.16 22.08 -58.39
C HIS A 95 -2.56 22.18 -59.01
N ALA A 96 -3.50 21.30 -58.64
CA ALA A 96 -4.81 21.30 -59.29
C ALA A 96 -5.75 22.35 -58.68
N GLU A 97 -6.37 23.20 -59.51
CA GLU A 97 -7.26 24.27 -59.06
C GLU A 97 -8.53 23.73 -58.40
N ASP A 98 -9.09 22.65 -58.95
CA ASP A 98 -10.30 21.99 -58.43
C ASP A 98 -10.08 21.27 -57.09
N TRP A 99 -8.82 21.09 -56.66
CA TRP A 99 -8.44 20.54 -55.36
C TRP A 99 -8.36 21.58 -54.22
N LEU A 100 -8.69 22.84 -54.48
CA LEU A 100 -8.75 23.89 -53.45
C LEU A 100 -9.59 23.49 -52.21
N PRO A 101 -10.77 22.86 -52.34
CA PRO A 101 -11.56 22.40 -51.19
C PRO A 101 -10.84 21.32 -50.37
N VAL A 102 -10.05 20.46 -51.01
CA VAL A 102 -9.26 19.42 -50.34
C VAL A 102 -8.08 20.04 -49.60
N ARG A 103 -7.37 20.98 -50.23
CA ARG A 103 -6.32 21.77 -49.57
C ARG A 103 -6.85 22.48 -48.33
N TRP A 104 -8.03 23.09 -48.42
CA TRP A 104 -8.66 23.73 -47.26
C TRP A 104 -9.02 22.74 -46.17
N ALA A 105 -9.58 21.57 -46.50
CA ALA A 105 -9.89 20.54 -45.51
C ALA A 105 -8.62 20.04 -44.81
N VAL A 106 -7.54 19.80 -45.56
CA VAL A 106 -6.22 19.42 -45.03
C VAL A 106 -5.69 20.52 -44.10
N GLN A 107 -5.62 21.76 -44.55
CA GLN A 107 -5.09 22.87 -43.74
C GLN A 107 -5.96 23.18 -42.51
N THR A 108 -7.28 23.04 -42.62
CA THR A 108 -8.19 23.19 -41.49
C THR A 108 -7.93 22.13 -40.43
N LEU A 109 -7.75 20.87 -40.86
CA LEU A 109 -7.40 19.79 -39.94
C LEU A 109 -6.04 20.05 -39.27
N ILE A 110 -5.02 20.48 -40.02
CA ILE A 110 -3.71 20.82 -39.45
C ILE A 110 -3.83 21.91 -38.38
N ARG A 111 -4.57 22.98 -38.69
CA ARG A 111 -4.75 24.14 -37.80
C ARG A 111 -5.55 23.80 -36.54
N GLN A 112 -6.56 22.94 -36.65
CA GLN A 112 -7.43 22.59 -35.52
C GLN A 112 -6.91 21.39 -34.71
N ALA A 113 -6.05 20.55 -35.27
CA ALA A 113 -5.52 19.39 -34.58
C ALA A 113 -4.17 19.65 -33.91
N GLY A 114 -3.31 20.50 -34.47
CA GLY A 114 -1.93 20.65 -33.98
C GLY A 114 -1.17 19.32 -34.01
N SER A 115 -0.39 19.01 -32.99
CA SER A 115 0.37 17.76 -32.91
C SER A 115 -0.45 16.55 -32.45
N ILE A 116 -1.50 16.78 -31.66
CA ILE A 116 -2.39 15.74 -31.14
C ILE A 116 -3.80 16.29 -30.89
N ALA A 117 -4.83 15.52 -31.25
CA ALA A 117 -6.24 15.93 -31.14
C ALA A 117 -7.17 14.72 -31.07
N PRO A 118 -8.43 14.88 -30.60
CA PRO A 118 -9.40 13.79 -30.61
C PRO A 118 -9.81 13.42 -32.04
N LEU A 119 -10.00 12.13 -32.31
CA LEU A 119 -10.43 11.65 -33.64
C LEU A 119 -11.75 12.25 -34.11
N ALA A 120 -12.64 12.61 -33.18
CA ALA A 120 -13.92 13.26 -33.46
C ALA A 120 -13.76 14.58 -34.23
N LEU A 121 -12.63 15.28 -34.09
CA LEU A 121 -12.34 16.51 -34.82
C LEU A 121 -12.38 16.30 -36.35
N LEU A 122 -11.98 15.11 -36.82
CA LEU A 122 -11.96 14.78 -38.24
C LEU A 122 -13.35 14.87 -38.89
N GLU A 123 -14.42 14.60 -38.13
CA GLU A 123 -15.80 14.72 -38.63
C GLU A 123 -16.20 16.18 -38.84
N GLY A 124 -15.72 17.07 -37.96
CA GLY A 124 -15.98 18.51 -38.03
C GLY A 124 -15.20 19.20 -39.16
N CYS A 125 -13.94 18.81 -39.40
CA CYS A 125 -13.13 19.40 -40.47
C CYS A 125 -13.58 18.98 -41.88
N VAL A 126 -14.22 17.80 -42.00
CA VAL A 126 -14.68 17.26 -43.29
C VAL A 126 -16.14 16.78 -43.19
N PRO A 127 -17.10 17.72 -43.04
CA PRO A 127 -18.48 17.36 -42.80
C PRO A 127 -19.08 16.64 -44.01
N LYS A 128 -19.94 15.64 -43.74
CA LYS A 128 -20.66 14.84 -44.76
C LYS A 128 -19.76 14.04 -45.71
N ALA A 129 -18.47 13.87 -45.38
CA ALA A 129 -17.57 13.03 -46.16
C ALA A 129 -17.68 11.55 -45.80
N ASP A 130 -17.55 10.70 -46.82
CA ASP A 130 -17.46 9.27 -46.59
C ASP A 130 -16.18 8.91 -45.80
N ARG A 131 -16.16 7.70 -45.25
CA ARG A 131 -15.03 7.24 -44.40
C ARG A 131 -13.71 7.19 -45.18
N ARG A 132 -13.74 6.86 -46.48
CA ARG A 132 -12.54 6.71 -47.32
C ARG A 132 -11.90 8.08 -47.56
N VAL A 133 -12.70 9.08 -47.90
CA VAL A 133 -12.28 10.47 -48.06
C VAL A 133 -11.71 11.03 -46.76
N ARG A 134 -12.39 10.84 -45.62
CA ARG A 134 -11.91 11.32 -44.31
C ARG A 134 -10.54 10.76 -43.97
N ASN A 135 -10.36 9.46 -44.18
CA ASN A 135 -9.09 8.79 -43.98
C ASN A 135 -7.98 9.33 -44.89
N LEU A 136 -8.31 9.60 -46.16
CA LEU A 136 -7.37 10.17 -47.12
C LEU A 136 -6.97 11.60 -46.75
N ILE A 137 -7.92 12.44 -46.33
CA ILE A 137 -7.63 13.81 -45.84
C ILE A 137 -6.75 13.76 -44.60
N ARG A 138 -7.06 12.88 -43.63
CA ARG A 138 -6.21 12.66 -42.45
C ARG A 138 -4.78 12.30 -42.84
N TRP A 139 -4.62 11.37 -43.78
CA TRP A 139 -3.31 10.90 -44.24
C TRP A 139 -2.56 11.97 -45.05
N LEU A 140 -3.23 12.71 -45.94
CA LEU A 140 -2.67 13.86 -46.65
C LEU A 140 -2.24 14.97 -45.68
N ALA A 141 -2.99 15.13 -44.59
CA ALA A 141 -2.65 16.03 -43.50
C ALA A 141 -1.52 15.49 -42.61
N GLY A 142 -0.98 14.28 -42.83
CA GLY A 142 0.15 13.74 -42.07
C GLY A 142 -0.20 13.32 -40.64
N TYR A 143 -1.41 12.81 -40.41
CA TYR A 143 -1.82 12.27 -39.12
C TYR A 143 -1.96 10.75 -39.16
N LYS A 144 -1.55 10.10 -38.08
CA LYS A 144 -1.87 8.71 -37.72
C LYS A 144 -3.06 8.67 -36.78
N GLN A 145 -3.76 7.54 -36.76
CA GLN A 145 -4.82 7.26 -35.79
C GLN A 145 -4.30 6.25 -34.76
N SER A 146 -4.47 6.56 -33.47
CA SER A 146 -4.14 5.65 -32.37
C SER A 146 -5.11 5.89 -31.20
N ALA A 147 -5.69 4.85 -30.62
CA ALA A 147 -6.52 4.94 -29.41
C ALA A 147 -7.60 6.07 -29.40
N GLY A 148 -8.25 6.34 -30.54
CA GLY A 148 -9.26 7.41 -30.63
C GLY A 148 -8.69 8.82 -30.83
N MET A 149 -7.40 8.92 -31.17
CA MET A 149 -6.65 10.16 -31.34
C MET A 149 -6.10 10.32 -32.75
N LEU A 150 -5.92 11.57 -33.16
CA LEU A 150 -5.08 11.99 -34.28
C LEU A 150 -3.70 12.38 -33.73
N ILE A 151 -2.65 11.78 -34.27
CA ILE A 151 -1.26 12.04 -33.87
C ILE A 151 -0.48 12.44 -35.11
N ARG A 152 0.16 13.61 -35.09
CA ARG A 152 0.96 14.10 -36.22
C ARG A 152 2.15 13.17 -36.47
N ASP A 153 2.45 12.91 -37.74
CA ASP A 153 3.65 12.17 -38.10
C ASP A 153 4.91 12.87 -37.57
N GLY A 154 5.72 12.12 -36.82
CA GLY A 154 6.93 12.63 -36.16
C GLY A 154 6.70 13.16 -34.74
N PHE A 155 5.45 13.31 -34.29
CA PHE A 155 5.17 13.66 -32.91
C PHE A 155 5.08 12.41 -32.03
N THR A 156 5.68 12.49 -30.84
CA THR A 156 5.60 11.48 -29.80
C THR A 156 5.37 12.17 -28.47
N LEU A 157 4.44 11.65 -27.67
CA LEU A 157 4.26 12.13 -26.30
C LEU A 157 5.55 11.90 -25.50
N PRO A 158 5.93 12.84 -24.62
CA PRO A 158 7.09 12.67 -23.76
C PRO A 158 6.89 11.50 -22.79
N SER A 159 8.00 10.89 -22.36
CA SER A 159 7.95 9.94 -21.26
C SER A 159 7.79 10.68 -19.94
N VAL A 160 7.11 10.07 -18.95
CA VAL A 160 6.98 10.63 -17.59
C VAL A 160 8.34 10.98 -16.95
N LYS A 161 9.41 10.29 -17.36
CA LYS A 161 10.78 10.51 -16.87
C LYS A 161 11.41 11.80 -17.39
N ASP A 162 10.93 12.31 -18.52
CA ASP A 162 11.46 13.48 -19.22
C ASP A 162 10.61 14.73 -18.94
N LEU A 163 9.60 14.62 -18.06
CA LEU A 163 8.73 15.74 -17.71
C LEU A 163 9.41 16.68 -16.72
N PRO A 164 9.08 17.98 -16.77
CA PRO A 164 9.54 18.96 -15.79
C PRO A 164 8.98 18.64 -14.41
N ARG A 165 9.78 18.91 -13.37
CA ARG A 165 9.45 18.61 -11.98
C ARG A 165 9.55 19.87 -11.15
N VAL A 166 8.70 19.96 -10.13
CA VAL A 166 8.77 21.05 -9.16
C VAL A 166 10.11 20.97 -8.42
N ASP A 167 10.82 22.10 -8.32
CA ASP A 167 12.10 22.19 -7.64
C ASP A 167 12.06 21.57 -6.24
N GLY A 168 13.02 20.69 -5.95
CA GLY A 168 13.12 19.97 -4.68
C GLY A 168 12.31 18.67 -4.59
N ASN A 169 11.47 18.36 -5.60
CA ASN A 169 10.69 17.13 -5.66
C ASN A 169 11.18 16.18 -6.76
N GLU A 170 11.18 14.87 -6.50
CA GLU A 170 11.56 13.87 -7.50
C GLU A 170 10.39 13.40 -8.36
N ARG A 171 9.15 13.57 -7.88
CA ARG A 171 7.95 12.96 -8.49
C ARG A 171 6.82 13.94 -8.76
N VAL A 172 6.82 15.13 -8.16
CA VAL A 172 5.81 16.15 -8.44
C VAL A 172 6.14 16.83 -9.76
N ILE A 173 5.20 16.80 -10.70
CA ILE A 173 5.37 17.36 -12.04
C ILE A 173 4.97 18.83 -12.04
N ASP A 174 5.81 19.68 -12.64
CA ASP A 174 5.44 21.07 -12.88
C ASP A 174 4.47 21.13 -14.06
N GLU A 175 3.19 21.34 -13.75
CA GLU A 175 2.14 21.38 -14.77
C GLU A 175 2.29 22.57 -15.72
N TYR A 176 2.82 23.71 -15.26
CA TYR A 176 2.99 24.89 -16.10
C TYR A 176 4.08 24.66 -17.14
N GLU A 177 5.26 24.20 -16.71
CA GLU A 177 6.34 23.86 -17.64
C GLU A 177 5.96 22.70 -18.58
N LEU A 178 5.13 21.75 -18.12
CA LEU A 178 4.61 20.69 -18.98
C LEU A 178 3.70 21.24 -20.08
N ILE A 179 2.82 22.19 -19.74
CA ILE A 179 1.96 22.85 -20.72
C ILE A 179 2.83 23.56 -21.76
N GLU A 180 3.85 24.33 -21.34
CA GLU A 180 4.77 25.01 -22.26
C GLU A 180 5.54 24.05 -23.16
N LEU A 181 6.00 22.92 -22.61
CA LEU A 181 6.66 21.85 -23.36
C LEU A 181 5.75 21.28 -24.46
N LEU A 182 4.49 21.00 -24.12
CA LEU A 182 3.51 20.45 -25.07
C LEU A 182 3.12 21.48 -26.13
N GLU A 183 2.87 22.73 -25.75
CA GLU A 183 2.57 23.82 -26.68
C GLU A 183 3.74 24.10 -27.63
N GLY A 184 4.97 24.11 -27.11
CA GLY A 184 6.20 24.22 -27.91
C GLY A 184 6.40 23.05 -28.88
N ALA A 185 5.88 21.86 -28.54
CA ALA A 185 5.84 20.70 -29.42
C ALA A 185 4.65 20.71 -30.41
N GLY A 186 3.85 21.78 -30.44
CA GLY A 186 2.75 21.99 -31.37
C GLY A 186 1.39 21.46 -30.92
N VAL A 187 1.25 21.05 -29.66
CA VAL A 187 -0.07 20.74 -29.08
C VAL A 187 -0.86 22.04 -28.90
N LEU A 188 -2.12 22.07 -29.33
CA LEU A 188 -2.95 23.26 -29.13
C LEU A 188 -3.48 23.29 -27.70
N ALA A 189 -3.60 24.49 -27.11
CA ALA A 189 -4.09 24.69 -25.73
C ALA A 189 -5.38 23.91 -25.41
N GLU A 190 -6.33 23.85 -26.35
CA GLU A 190 -7.58 23.09 -26.19
C GLU A 190 -7.39 21.56 -26.09
N HIS A 191 -6.30 21.03 -26.62
CA HIS A 191 -5.95 19.60 -26.63
C HIS A 191 -4.87 19.25 -25.59
N VAL A 192 -4.36 20.21 -24.82
CA VAL A 192 -3.34 19.95 -23.77
C VAL A 192 -3.86 19.00 -22.68
N PRO A 193 -5.06 19.17 -22.11
CA PRO A 193 -5.58 18.22 -21.11
C PRO A 193 -5.63 16.79 -21.64
N LEU A 194 -6.06 16.66 -22.90
CA LEU A 194 -6.10 15.38 -23.59
C LEU A 194 -4.69 14.80 -23.80
N ALA A 195 -3.69 15.62 -24.12
CA ALA A 195 -2.30 15.17 -24.24
C ALA A 195 -1.75 14.67 -22.89
N ILE A 196 -2.00 15.41 -21.81
CA ILE A 196 -1.60 15.06 -20.43
C ILE A 196 -2.19 13.69 -20.04
N ASP A 197 -3.49 13.49 -20.28
CA ASP A 197 -4.19 12.23 -19.95
C ASP A 197 -3.66 11.02 -20.71
N GLN A 198 -2.98 11.22 -21.84
CA GLN A 198 -2.38 10.15 -22.63
C GLN A 198 -0.92 9.85 -22.25
N ILE A 199 -0.29 10.64 -21.36
CA ILE A 199 1.09 10.37 -20.92
C ILE A 199 1.07 9.18 -19.95
N ALA A 200 1.66 8.06 -20.39
CA ALA A 200 1.72 6.84 -19.60
C ALA A 200 2.54 7.05 -18.31
N GLY A 201 1.94 6.70 -17.16
CA GLY A 201 2.59 6.79 -15.85
C GLY A 201 2.35 8.10 -15.11
N LEU A 202 1.70 9.06 -15.74
CA LEU A 202 1.27 10.30 -15.10
C LEU A 202 -0.08 10.10 -14.41
N TYR A 203 -0.29 10.70 -13.24
CA TYR A 203 -1.55 10.61 -12.49
C TYR A 203 -1.83 11.90 -11.72
N ARG A 204 -3.11 12.20 -11.45
CA ARG A 204 -3.50 13.31 -10.59
C ARG A 204 -3.77 12.85 -9.17
N VAL A 205 -3.10 13.48 -8.21
CA VAL A 205 -3.34 13.35 -6.77
C VAL A 205 -3.55 14.76 -6.23
N ASP A 206 -4.62 14.98 -5.46
CA ASP A 206 -4.97 16.30 -4.90
C ASP A 206 -4.90 17.43 -5.96
N GLU A 207 -5.45 17.16 -7.16
CA GLU A 207 -5.46 18.02 -8.35
C GLU A 207 -4.09 18.29 -9.02
N GLN A 208 -2.97 17.85 -8.45
CA GLN A 208 -1.63 18.01 -9.01
C GLN A 208 -1.11 16.75 -9.71
N LEU A 209 -0.23 16.94 -10.70
CA LEU A 209 0.34 15.86 -11.49
C LEU A 209 1.56 15.25 -10.80
N VAL A 210 1.61 13.92 -10.76
CA VAL A 210 2.73 13.17 -10.16
C VAL A 210 3.18 12.01 -11.05
N ASP A 211 4.47 11.69 -10.99
CA ASP A 211 5.04 10.45 -11.53
C ASP A 211 4.54 9.26 -10.70
N TRP A 212 3.54 8.59 -11.25
CA TRP A 212 2.86 7.44 -10.65
C TRP A 212 3.46 6.09 -11.07
N THR A 213 4.67 6.09 -11.62
CA THR A 213 5.38 4.85 -11.97
C THR A 213 6.09 4.23 -10.78
N GLY A 214 6.37 2.93 -10.90
CA GLY A 214 7.15 2.18 -9.93
C GLY A 214 6.32 1.45 -8.89
N SER A 215 6.94 1.19 -7.75
CA SER A 215 6.39 0.38 -6.67
C SER A 215 5.32 1.14 -5.87
N LEU A 216 4.64 0.41 -4.99
CA LEU A 216 3.74 1.03 -4.02
C LEU A 216 4.47 2.04 -3.11
N VAL A 217 5.74 1.78 -2.79
CA VAL A 217 6.55 2.70 -1.98
C VAL A 217 6.87 3.99 -2.76
N ASP A 218 7.17 3.87 -4.04
CA ASP A 218 7.44 5.02 -4.92
C ASP A 218 6.24 5.96 -5.03
N LYS A 219 5.03 5.40 -5.09
CA LYS A 219 3.77 6.16 -5.06
C LYS A 219 3.52 6.82 -3.70
N THR A 220 3.84 6.15 -2.60
CA THR A 220 3.79 6.76 -1.26
C THR A 220 4.74 7.95 -1.16
N ILE A 221 5.94 7.86 -1.73
CA ILE A 221 6.87 8.98 -1.81
C ILE A 221 6.26 10.13 -2.63
N ALA A 222 5.64 9.84 -3.78
CA ALA A 222 4.98 10.87 -4.59
C ALA A 222 3.91 11.66 -3.81
N VAL A 223 3.07 10.96 -3.03
CA VAL A 223 2.04 11.61 -2.18
C VAL A 223 2.67 12.44 -1.07
N LEU A 224 3.75 11.95 -0.45
CA LEU A 224 4.45 12.68 0.61
C LEU A 224 5.19 13.93 0.10
N GLU A 225 5.86 13.85 -1.05
CA GLU A 225 6.47 15.01 -1.71
C GLU A 225 5.42 16.06 -2.08
N LEU A 226 4.28 15.62 -2.62
CA LEU A 226 3.18 16.49 -2.99
C LEU A 226 2.60 17.26 -1.80
N ARG A 227 2.38 16.58 -0.67
CA ARG A 227 1.73 17.18 0.50
C ARG A 227 2.71 17.96 1.39
N ASP A 228 4.00 17.66 1.31
CA ASP A 228 5.09 18.29 2.07
C ASP A 228 4.91 18.26 3.61
N GLU A 229 4.20 17.24 4.12
CA GLU A 229 4.03 17.01 5.55
C GLU A 229 3.81 15.52 5.87
N PRO A 230 4.15 15.06 7.09
CA PRO A 230 3.90 13.67 7.51
C PRO A 230 2.42 13.31 7.43
N GLN A 231 2.11 12.14 6.85
CA GLN A 231 0.74 11.69 6.62
C GLN A 231 0.41 10.44 7.44
N GLU A 232 -0.87 10.27 7.77
CA GLU A 232 -1.36 9.03 8.37
C GLU A 232 -1.21 7.85 7.39
N LEU A 233 -0.81 6.70 7.93
CA LEU A 233 -0.60 5.48 7.14
C LEU A 233 -1.88 5.01 6.44
N ASP A 234 -3.03 5.24 7.05
CA ASP A 234 -4.31 4.81 6.50
C ASP A 234 -4.74 5.74 5.35
N ASP A 235 -4.54 7.07 5.48
CA ASP A 235 -4.77 8.03 4.39
C ASP A 235 -3.85 7.78 3.19
N LEU A 236 -2.57 7.48 3.45
CA LEU A 236 -1.63 7.08 2.38
C LEU A 236 -2.06 5.78 1.70
N PHE A 237 -2.60 4.83 2.47
CA PHE A 237 -3.08 3.58 1.92
C PHE A 237 -4.35 3.77 1.08
N ASP A 238 -5.24 4.67 1.46
CA ASP A 238 -6.47 4.94 0.70
C ASP A 238 -6.17 5.55 -0.68
N VAL A 239 -5.10 6.33 -0.80
CA VAL A 239 -4.67 6.92 -2.07
C VAL A 239 -3.88 5.91 -2.93
N VAL A 240 -2.92 5.20 -2.33
CA VAL A 240 -1.92 4.40 -3.07
C VAL A 240 -2.30 2.92 -3.17
N GLY A 241 -3.02 2.43 -2.17
CA GLY A 241 -3.13 1.02 -1.83
C GLY A 241 -4.03 0.21 -2.74
N LYS A 242 -3.55 -0.97 -3.10
CA LYS A 242 -4.38 -2.13 -3.47
C LYS A 242 -3.91 -3.32 -2.64
N GLY A 243 -4.82 -4.04 -1.98
CA GLY A 243 -4.49 -5.20 -1.16
C GLY A 243 -4.70 -4.98 0.35
N SER A 244 -3.80 -5.49 1.19
CA SER A 244 -3.95 -5.40 2.66
C SER A 244 -3.11 -4.30 3.29
N VAL A 245 -3.72 -3.57 4.23
CA VAL A 245 -3.07 -2.54 5.05
C VAL A 245 -1.81 -3.08 5.74
N ARG A 246 -1.83 -4.34 6.18
CA ARG A 246 -0.67 -4.99 6.83
C ARG A 246 0.54 -5.10 5.91
N SER A 247 0.35 -5.54 4.66
CA SER A 247 1.45 -5.65 3.68
C SER A 247 1.96 -4.28 3.24
N PHE A 248 1.08 -3.29 3.16
CA PHE A 248 1.47 -1.90 2.93
C PHE A 248 2.40 -1.39 4.03
N ARG A 249 1.97 -1.48 5.30
CA ARG A 249 2.73 -1.03 6.47
C ARG A 249 4.12 -1.68 6.53
N GLN A 250 4.21 -2.98 6.28
CA GLN A 250 5.51 -3.66 6.28
C GLN A 250 6.46 -3.09 5.22
N ARG A 251 5.99 -2.94 3.97
CA ARG A 251 6.83 -2.45 2.86
C ARG A 251 7.32 -1.02 3.06
N VAL A 252 6.46 -0.12 3.52
CA VAL A 252 6.84 1.29 3.72
C VAL A 252 7.81 1.48 4.89
N PHE A 253 7.76 0.63 5.91
CA PHE A 253 8.70 0.68 7.04
C PHE A 253 10.08 0.09 6.73
N GLU A 254 10.18 -0.79 5.73
CA GLU A 254 11.44 -1.39 5.28
C GLU A 254 12.24 -0.45 4.35
N ASP A 255 11.61 0.54 3.70
CA ASP A 255 12.28 1.46 2.78
C ASP A 255 12.99 2.60 3.52
N LYS A 256 14.29 2.75 3.26
CA LYS A 256 15.18 3.75 3.89
C LYS A 256 14.82 5.20 3.56
N ARG A 257 14.12 5.46 2.46
CA ARG A 257 13.69 6.81 2.04
C ARG A 257 12.54 7.31 2.90
N LEU A 258 11.83 6.42 3.57
CA LEU A 258 10.70 6.73 4.44
C LEU A 258 11.12 6.63 5.90
N SER A 259 10.55 7.51 6.73
CA SER A 259 10.77 7.55 8.15
C SER A 259 9.43 7.55 8.87
N ARG A 260 9.34 6.72 9.90
CA ARG A 260 8.19 6.74 10.80
C ARG A 260 8.31 7.96 11.70
N VAL A 261 7.33 8.85 11.65
CA VAL A 261 7.31 10.08 12.45
C VAL A 261 6.57 9.85 13.78
N THR A 262 5.48 9.10 13.75
CA THR A 262 4.73 8.68 14.95
C THR A 262 4.31 7.22 14.84
N LYS A 263 3.49 6.71 15.77
CA LYS A 263 2.95 5.36 15.67
C LYS A 263 2.18 5.14 14.36
N THR A 264 1.50 6.16 13.85
CA THR A 264 0.59 6.06 12.71
C THR A 264 0.99 6.95 11.53
N LYS A 265 1.88 7.94 11.73
CA LYS A 265 2.35 8.84 10.67
C LYS A 265 3.67 8.40 10.05
N LEU A 266 3.76 8.65 8.75
CA LEU A 266 4.93 8.41 7.90
C LEU A 266 5.35 9.71 7.22
N GLY A 267 6.65 9.93 7.08
CA GLY A 267 7.22 11.07 6.35
C GLY A 267 8.44 10.68 5.54
N LEU A 268 8.99 11.64 4.79
CA LEU A 268 10.23 11.46 4.06
C LEU A 268 11.43 11.53 5.02
N SER A 269 12.42 10.65 4.82
CA SER A 269 13.66 10.69 5.62
C SER A 269 14.49 11.94 5.34
N SER A 270 14.36 12.54 4.15
CA SER A 270 15.04 13.77 3.74
C SER A 270 14.62 14.99 4.58
N TRP A 271 13.43 14.99 5.18
CA TRP A 271 12.94 16.08 6.03
C TRP A 271 13.72 16.24 7.35
N GLY A 272 14.64 15.33 7.68
CA GLY A 272 15.56 15.51 8.81
C GLY A 272 14.95 15.42 10.21
N GLY A 273 13.67 15.00 10.32
CA GLY A 273 12.98 14.81 11.60
C GLY A 273 13.44 13.57 12.39
N THR A 274 13.25 13.59 13.71
CA THR A 274 13.64 12.48 14.60
C THR A 274 12.77 11.26 14.33
N ARG A 275 13.40 10.12 13.99
CA ARG A 275 12.70 8.85 13.69
C ARG A 275 12.03 8.27 14.94
N TYR A 276 10.74 8.00 14.85
CA TYR A 276 10.01 7.21 15.84
C TYR A 276 10.37 5.72 15.71
N THR A 277 10.94 5.15 16.78
CA THR A 277 11.28 3.72 16.87
C THR A 277 10.23 2.99 17.72
N THR A 278 10.47 2.88 19.03
CA THR A 278 9.54 2.37 20.03
C THR A 278 9.46 3.33 21.20
N VAL A 279 8.37 3.28 21.98
CA VAL A 279 8.24 4.11 23.20
C VAL A 279 9.44 3.93 24.11
N VAL A 280 9.93 2.70 24.27
CA VAL A 280 11.11 2.39 25.10
C VAL A 280 12.38 3.01 24.54
N ASP A 281 12.62 2.91 23.24
CA ASP A 281 13.82 3.51 22.63
C ASP A 281 13.80 5.04 22.72
N LEU A 282 12.63 5.67 22.59
CA LEU A 282 12.46 7.11 22.82
C LEU A 282 12.76 7.47 24.28
N MET A 283 12.21 6.72 25.24
CA MET A 283 12.50 6.91 26.65
C MET A 283 14.00 6.71 26.95
N VAL A 284 14.64 5.68 26.38
CA VAL A 284 16.08 5.42 26.52
C VAL A 284 16.88 6.61 26.01
N SER A 285 16.59 7.10 24.80
CA SER A 285 17.27 8.24 24.21
C SER A 285 17.18 9.50 25.09
N ARG A 286 16.00 9.79 25.65
CA ARG A 286 15.82 10.97 26.52
C ARG A 286 16.48 10.78 27.89
N LEU A 287 16.51 9.56 28.43
CA LEU A 287 17.10 9.26 29.74
C LEU A 287 18.62 9.07 29.69
N GLN A 288 19.26 9.05 28.50
CA GLN A 288 20.72 9.16 28.37
C GLN A 288 21.26 10.46 28.98
N GLY A 289 20.45 11.53 28.99
CA GLY A 289 20.78 12.80 29.65
C GLY A 289 20.66 12.79 31.18
N GLY A 290 20.12 11.72 31.77
CA GLY A 290 19.95 11.55 33.22
C GLY A 290 18.51 11.23 33.64
N PRO A 291 18.29 10.98 34.95
CA PRO A 291 16.96 10.71 35.52
C PRO A 291 15.97 11.85 35.29
N ARG A 292 14.70 11.53 35.06
CA ARG A 292 13.64 12.53 34.84
C ARG A 292 12.34 12.17 35.54
N LEU A 293 11.51 13.18 35.82
CA LEU A 293 10.14 12.96 36.26
C LEU A 293 9.34 12.27 35.15
N ILE A 294 8.54 11.27 35.54
CA ILE A 294 7.71 10.50 34.60
C ILE A 294 6.71 11.42 33.88
N SER A 295 6.14 12.40 34.59
CA SER A 295 5.23 13.40 34.02
C SER A 295 5.89 14.20 32.89
N ASP A 296 7.10 14.70 33.13
CA ASP A 296 7.79 15.59 32.19
C ASP A 296 8.28 14.82 30.97
N LEU A 297 8.70 13.57 31.17
CA LEU A 297 9.04 12.67 30.07
C LEU A 297 7.80 12.32 29.25
N ALA A 298 6.67 12.05 29.91
CA ALA A 298 5.42 11.71 29.23
C ALA A 298 4.90 12.88 28.40
N GLN A 299 4.86 14.09 28.96
CA GLN A 299 4.43 15.30 28.26
C GLN A 299 5.29 15.57 27.02
N GLU A 300 6.62 15.51 27.16
CA GLU A 300 7.53 15.75 26.02
C GLU A 300 7.33 14.70 24.89
N LEU A 301 7.13 13.43 25.24
CA LEU A 301 6.89 12.37 24.26
C LEU A 301 5.50 12.46 23.63
N GLU A 302 4.51 12.98 24.36
CA GLU A 302 3.17 13.28 23.82
C GLU A 302 3.24 14.44 22.83
N GLU A 303 3.88 15.55 23.19
CA GLU A 303 4.02 16.74 22.34
C GLU A 303 4.86 16.47 21.08
N THR A 304 5.93 15.66 21.19
CA THR A 304 6.85 15.43 20.07
C THR A 304 6.44 14.25 19.17
N TYR A 305 5.83 13.20 19.75
CA TYR A 305 5.64 11.92 19.05
C TYR A 305 4.22 11.35 19.20
N GLU A 306 3.29 12.09 19.83
CA GLU A 306 1.91 11.67 20.07
C GLU A 306 1.84 10.33 20.86
N VAL A 307 2.80 10.09 21.76
CA VAL A 307 2.80 8.92 22.65
C VAL A 307 1.93 9.20 23.87
N SER A 308 0.96 8.33 24.14
CA SER A 308 0.11 8.49 25.32
C SER A 308 0.88 8.38 26.64
N THR A 309 0.50 9.21 27.60
CA THR A 309 1.01 9.20 28.98
C THR A 309 0.89 7.84 29.66
N ALA A 310 -0.20 7.11 29.37
CA ALA A 310 -0.42 5.75 29.84
C ALA A 310 0.63 4.77 29.30
N SER A 311 1.03 4.90 28.02
CA SER A 311 2.09 4.07 27.43
C SER A 311 3.43 4.31 28.10
N VAL A 312 3.80 5.58 28.31
CA VAL A 312 5.05 5.93 29.02
C VAL A 312 5.03 5.33 30.43
N SER A 313 3.93 5.49 31.15
CA SER A 313 3.76 4.92 32.51
C SER A 313 3.88 3.40 32.55
N MET A 314 3.29 2.68 31.59
CA MET A 314 3.42 1.23 31.48
C MET A 314 4.88 0.82 31.20
N TYR A 315 5.55 1.49 30.26
CA TYR A 315 6.91 1.15 29.88
C TYR A 315 7.96 1.54 30.92
N CYS A 316 7.67 2.46 31.86
CA CYS A 316 8.54 2.73 33.01
C CYS A 316 8.86 1.48 33.85
N TYR A 317 8.00 0.46 33.79
CA TYR A 317 8.21 -0.82 34.51
C TYR A 317 9.02 -1.85 33.69
N ALA A 318 9.47 -1.52 32.48
CA ALA A 318 10.36 -2.38 31.72
C ALA A 318 11.72 -2.54 32.45
N PRO A 319 12.35 -3.73 32.41
CA PRO A 319 13.58 -4.01 33.15
C PRO A 319 14.74 -3.03 32.91
N ILE A 320 14.84 -2.45 31.71
CA ILE A 320 15.86 -1.44 31.36
C ILE A 320 15.74 -0.14 32.17
N PHE A 321 14.62 0.11 32.84
CA PHE A 321 14.40 1.29 33.65
C PHE A 321 14.39 0.99 35.15
N LYS A 322 14.75 2.01 35.93
CA LYS A 322 14.57 2.07 37.37
C LYS A 322 13.62 3.21 37.70
N VAL A 323 12.57 2.91 38.46
CA VAL A 323 11.65 3.91 39.01
C VAL A 323 11.96 4.10 40.49
N SER A 324 12.05 5.35 40.93
CA SER A 324 12.22 5.73 42.34
C SER A 324 11.29 6.90 42.64
N GLY A 325 10.15 6.60 43.28
CA GLY A 325 9.04 7.53 43.40
C GLY A 325 8.47 7.88 42.02
N TYR A 326 8.50 9.15 41.65
CA TYR A 326 8.02 9.66 40.35
C TYR A 326 9.15 9.90 39.33
N ILE A 327 10.37 9.46 39.65
CA ILE A 327 11.55 9.64 38.79
C ILE A 327 11.86 8.30 38.11
N VAL A 328 12.05 8.33 36.80
CA VAL A 328 12.53 7.22 35.98
C VAL A 328 13.95 7.50 35.51
N ALA A 329 14.78 6.46 35.50
CA ALA A 329 16.15 6.50 35.01
C ALA A 329 16.48 5.22 34.23
N LEU A 330 17.52 5.27 33.40
CA LEU A 330 18.15 4.06 32.87
C LEU A 330 18.74 3.25 34.02
N ARG A 331 18.42 1.96 34.04
CA ARG A 331 19.00 1.00 34.99
C ARG A 331 20.48 0.85 34.70
N ARG A 332 21.27 0.76 35.76
CA ARG A 332 22.73 0.59 35.70
C ARG A 332 23.11 -0.85 35.97
N ALA A 333 24.30 -1.26 35.51
CA ALA A 333 24.80 -2.62 35.67
C ALA A 333 24.99 -3.02 37.15
N ASP A 334 25.23 -2.06 38.04
CA ASP A 334 25.38 -2.26 39.49
C ASP A 334 24.05 -2.34 40.26
N ASP A 335 22.92 -2.15 39.58
CA ASP A 335 21.57 -2.26 40.15
C ASP A 335 20.65 -3.09 39.23
N PRO A 336 20.92 -4.40 39.10
CA PRO A 336 20.22 -5.27 38.17
C PRO A 336 18.72 -5.34 38.48
N PHE A 337 17.92 -5.64 37.46
CA PHE A 337 16.50 -5.86 37.65
C PHE A 337 16.30 -7.11 38.50
N VAL A 338 15.46 -7.01 39.53
CA VAL A 338 15.10 -8.14 40.40
C VAL A 338 13.69 -8.58 40.02
N PRO A 339 13.53 -9.75 39.37
CA PRO A 339 12.23 -10.35 39.14
C PRO A 339 11.42 -10.51 40.41
N ARG A 340 10.10 -10.47 40.26
CA ARG A 340 9.20 -10.96 41.31
C ARG A 340 9.40 -12.46 41.45
N ASP A 341 9.48 -12.91 42.69
CA ASP A 341 9.61 -14.31 43.06
C ASP A 341 8.52 -14.64 44.08
N LYS A 342 7.29 -14.82 43.58
CA LYS A 342 6.12 -15.15 44.39
C LYS A 342 5.30 -16.24 43.70
N ALA A 343 5.90 -17.44 43.59
CA ALA A 343 5.29 -18.59 42.92
C ALA A 343 3.91 -18.94 43.50
N GLU A 344 3.72 -18.71 44.80
CA GLU A 344 2.47 -18.90 45.52
C GLU A 344 1.32 -17.98 45.04
N GLN A 345 1.59 -16.95 44.23
CA GLN A 345 0.60 -16.02 43.69
C GLN A 345 0.23 -16.27 42.22
N VAL A 346 0.84 -17.26 41.56
CA VAL A 346 0.74 -17.46 40.10
C VAL A 346 -0.29 -18.53 39.75
N GLN A 347 -1.52 -18.22 39.37
CA GLN A 347 -2.56 -19.22 39.06
C GLN A 347 -2.07 -20.44 38.25
N GLY A 348 -2.48 -21.64 38.70
CA GLY A 348 -2.18 -22.91 38.04
C GLY A 348 -0.72 -23.40 38.15
N LEU A 349 0.09 -22.82 39.04
CA LEU A 349 1.51 -23.14 39.23
C LEU A 349 1.75 -24.03 40.48
N CYS A 350 2.48 -25.12 40.33
CA CYS A 350 2.96 -25.98 41.43
C CYS A 350 4.46 -26.22 41.31
N LEU A 351 5.13 -26.29 42.46
CA LEU A 351 6.51 -26.76 42.59
C LEU A 351 6.49 -28.24 43.00
N LEU A 352 7.29 -29.08 42.35
CA LEU A 352 7.43 -30.50 42.68
C LEU A 352 8.92 -30.82 42.75
N GLY A 353 9.51 -30.71 43.94
CA GLY A 353 10.96 -30.82 44.12
C GLY A 353 11.71 -29.82 43.25
N GLU A 354 12.51 -30.31 42.29
CA GLU A 354 13.26 -29.48 41.32
C GLU A 354 12.50 -29.26 40.00
N SER A 355 11.21 -29.62 39.93
CA SER A 355 10.36 -29.43 38.75
C SER A 355 9.27 -28.39 38.99
N LEU A 356 8.81 -27.75 37.92
CA LEU A 356 7.75 -26.75 37.96
C LEU A 356 6.61 -27.18 37.03
N ILE A 357 5.37 -27.16 37.51
CA ILE A 357 4.19 -27.49 36.72
C ILE A 357 3.34 -26.24 36.57
N TRP A 358 2.97 -25.90 35.33
CA TRP A 358 2.11 -24.76 35.03
C TRP A 358 0.94 -25.13 34.14
N HIS A 359 -0.24 -24.62 34.48
CA HIS A 359 -1.48 -24.84 33.74
C HIS A 359 -1.83 -23.63 32.89
N VAL A 360 -2.23 -23.92 31.66
CA VAL A 360 -2.48 -22.92 30.63
C VAL A 360 -3.80 -23.24 29.94
N PRO A 361 -4.79 -22.34 29.97
CA PRO A 361 -6.01 -22.54 29.20
C PRO A 361 -5.69 -22.49 27.70
N VAL A 362 -6.27 -23.44 26.95
CA VAL A 362 -6.17 -23.48 25.49
C VAL A 362 -7.20 -22.51 24.92
N ASP A 363 -6.70 -21.44 24.31
CA ASP A 363 -7.49 -20.43 23.62
C ASP A 363 -7.23 -20.44 22.10
N GLY A 364 -7.94 -19.57 21.37
CA GLY A 364 -7.76 -19.42 19.93
C GLY A 364 -6.37 -18.92 19.53
N ASP A 365 -5.63 -18.26 20.44
CA ASP A 365 -4.30 -17.73 20.17
C ASP A 365 -3.24 -18.84 20.20
N ILE A 366 -3.34 -19.77 21.15
CA ILE A 366 -2.50 -20.98 21.20
C ILE A 366 -2.71 -21.81 19.93
N LEU A 367 -3.97 -22.05 19.53
CA LEU A 367 -4.27 -22.85 18.33
C LEU A 367 -3.90 -22.14 17.02
N ARG A 368 -3.77 -20.81 17.02
CA ARG A 368 -3.26 -20.03 15.87
C ARG A 368 -1.74 -19.96 15.81
N GLY A 369 -1.05 -20.28 16.91
CA GLY A 369 0.40 -20.27 17.00
C GLY A 369 1.03 -18.95 17.42
N SER A 370 0.30 -18.14 18.20
CA SER A 370 0.88 -16.97 18.87
C SER A 370 1.77 -17.42 20.03
N GLY A 371 2.92 -16.76 20.22
CA GLY A 371 3.65 -16.83 21.49
C GLY A 371 2.89 -16.09 22.60
N ARG A 372 3.25 -16.33 23.87
CA ARG A 372 2.54 -15.79 25.03
C ARG A 372 3.48 -15.35 26.15
N ALA A 373 3.08 -14.36 26.92
CA ALA A 373 3.76 -14.01 28.17
C ALA A 373 3.67 -15.18 29.17
N ILE A 374 4.74 -15.40 29.93
CA ILE A 374 4.76 -16.34 31.05
C ILE A 374 5.05 -15.58 32.34
N PRO A 375 4.61 -16.10 33.50
CA PRO A 375 4.95 -15.53 34.81
C PRO A 375 6.47 -15.38 34.99
N HIS A 376 6.89 -14.35 35.72
CA HIS A 376 8.30 -14.09 36.03
C HIS A 376 8.93 -15.29 36.73
N GLU A 377 8.16 -15.92 37.60
CA GLU A 377 8.54 -17.08 38.39
C GLU A 377 8.97 -18.27 37.51
N ILE A 378 8.29 -18.48 36.38
CA ILE A 378 8.68 -19.51 35.39
C ILE A 378 9.98 -19.10 34.68
N GLY A 379 10.09 -17.83 34.28
CA GLY A 379 11.31 -17.32 33.66
C GLY A 379 12.53 -17.47 34.57
N THR A 380 12.41 -17.03 35.83
CA THR A 380 13.44 -17.14 36.86
C THR A 380 13.79 -18.59 37.16
N PHE A 381 12.79 -19.48 37.28
CA PHE A 381 13.01 -20.92 37.46
C PHE A 381 13.84 -21.54 36.32
N LEU A 382 13.61 -21.11 35.08
CA LEU A 382 14.39 -21.54 33.91
C LEU A 382 15.79 -20.91 33.84
N GLY A 383 16.15 -20.02 34.77
CA GLY A 383 17.41 -19.27 34.76
C GLY A 383 17.43 -18.11 33.75
N LEU A 384 16.27 -17.66 33.29
CA LEU A 384 16.15 -16.54 32.36
C LEU A 384 16.15 -15.21 33.13
N ALA A 385 16.91 -14.24 32.62
CA ALA A 385 16.88 -12.87 33.11
C ALA A 385 16.63 -11.90 31.94
N PRO A 386 16.10 -10.69 32.21
CA PRO A 386 15.89 -9.69 31.17
C PRO A 386 17.18 -9.37 30.40
N GLY A 387 17.09 -9.31 29.07
CA GLY A 387 18.21 -8.95 28.19
C GLY A 387 19.19 -10.09 27.90
N ASN A 388 19.11 -11.21 28.62
CA ASN A 388 19.94 -12.38 28.34
C ASN A 388 19.53 -13.07 27.02
N PRO A 389 20.44 -13.84 26.40
CA PRO A 389 20.07 -14.72 25.29
C PRO A 389 18.89 -15.60 25.69
N GLY A 390 17.91 -15.71 24.79
CA GLY A 390 16.76 -16.58 24.99
C GLY A 390 17.17 -18.04 25.19
N LEU A 391 16.32 -18.78 25.88
CA LEU A 391 16.49 -20.22 26.10
C LEU A 391 15.70 -21.00 25.05
N LEU A 392 16.08 -22.26 24.85
CA LEU A 392 15.36 -23.18 23.98
C LEU A 392 14.95 -24.40 24.79
N LEU A 393 13.66 -24.52 25.08
CA LEU A 393 13.11 -25.67 25.78
C LEU A 393 13.12 -26.89 24.85
N ARG A 394 13.54 -28.03 25.39
CA ARG A 394 13.54 -29.31 24.68
C ARG A 394 12.21 -30.00 24.88
N ASN A 395 11.51 -30.25 23.78
CA ASN A 395 10.29 -31.01 23.73
C ASN A 395 10.33 -31.96 22.51
N PRO A 396 9.82 -33.20 22.62
CA PRO A 396 9.91 -34.19 21.54
C PRO A 396 9.24 -33.79 20.22
N ILE A 397 8.24 -32.90 20.25
CA ILE A 397 7.47 -32.51 19.07
C ILE A 397 8.15 -31.35 18.33
N ALA A 398 8.48 -30.29 19.06
CA ALA A 398 9.21 -29.14 18.54
C ALA A 398 9.87 -28.38 19.69
N HIS A 399 11.07 -27.86 19.46
CA HIS A 399 11.75 -26.99 20.41
C HIS A 399 11.01 -25.66 20.58
N ILE A 400 10.97 -25.13 21.80
CA ILE A 400 10.17 -23.94 22.12
C ILE A 400 11.08 -22.84 22.66
N PRO A 401 11.21 -21.69 21.96
CA PRO A 401 12.01 -20.60 22.44
C PRO A 401 11.34 -19.90 23.63
N VAL A 402 12.13 -19.45 24.60
CA VAL A 402 11.70 -18.60 25.70
C VAL A 402 12.60 -17.38 25.75
N THR A 403 12.03 -16.18 25.79
CA THR A 403 12.80 -14.93 25.72
C THR A 403 12.34 -13.94 26.78
N TRP A 404 13.24 -13.09 27.25
CA TRP A 404 12.89 -11.99 28.14
C TRP A 404 13.61 -10.72 27.69
N SER A 405 12.90 -9.86 26.98
CA SER A 405 13.45 -8.57 26.59
C SER A 405 13.56 -7.64 27.79
N GLU A 406 14.67 -6.92 27.94
CA GLU A 406 14.77 -5.84 28.93
C GLU A 406 13.89 -4.63 28.58
N LYS A 407 13.41 -4.55 27.34
CA LYS A 407 12.57 -3.47 26.80
C LYS A 407 11.07 -3.79 26.82
N THR A 408 10.65 -4.90 27.43
CA THR A 408 9.21 -5.21 27.58
C THR A 408 8.75 -5.03 29.02
N HIS A 409 7.56 -4.48 29.21
CA HIS A 409 6.92 -4.37 30.53
C HIS A 409 6.09 -5.62 30.90
N VAL A 410 5.92 -6.55 29.95
CA VAL A 410 5.03 -7.72 30.08
C VAL A 410 5.75 -8.96 30.64
N GLY A 411 7.07 -8.90 30.81
CA GLY A 411 7.87 -10.01 31.35
C GLY A 411 8.39 -11.00 30.29
N PRO A 412 8.78 -12.21 30.70
CA PRO A 412 9.26 -13.25 29.80
C PRO A 412 8.13 -13.80 28.93
N SER A 413 8.49 -14.35 27.78
CA SER A 413 7.55 -14.94 26.82
C SER A 413 8.02 -16.31 26.36
N ILE A 414 7.06 -17.20 26.13
CA ILE A 414 7.23 -18.50 25.50
C ILE A 414 6.76 -18.44 24.05
N GLY A 415 7.46 -19.14 23.16
CA GLY A 415 7.11 -19.28 21.76
C GLY A 415 5.81 -20.05 21.54
N SER A 416 5.45 -20.25 20.27
CA SER A 416 4.23 -20.96 19.88
C SER A 416 4.16 -22.36 20.50
N LEU A 417 3.01 -22.66 21.12
CA LEU A 417 2.68 -23.99 21.67
C LEU A 417 1.76 -24.79 20.72
N GLN A 418 1.48 -24.26 19.52
CA GLN A 418 0.50 -24.83 18.59
C GLN A 418 0.84 -26.27 18.18
N ALA A 419 2.11 -26.56 17.90
CA ALA A 419 2.52 -27.89 17.48
C ALA A 419 2.22 -28.93 18.55
N GLN A 420 2.47 -28.60 19.82
CA GLN A 420 2.20 -29.45 20.98
C GLN A 420 0.71 -29.58 21.25
N ALA A 421 -0.02 -28.47 21.23
CA ALA A 421 -1.47 -28.47 21.39
C ALA A 421 -2.15 -29.36 20.33
N ASN A 422 -1.75 -29.22 19.06
CA ASN A 422 -2.28 -30.03 17.96
C ASN A 422 -1.93 -31.52 18.09
N ALA A 423 -0.70 -31.84 18.48
CA ALA A 423 -0.28 -33.22 18.69
C ALA A 423 -1.04 -33.92 19.82
N LEU A 424 -1.47 -33.15 20.83
CA LEU A 424 -2.30 -33.63 21.94
C LEU A 424 -3.80 -33.63 21.62
N GLY A 425 -4.22 -33.13 20.45
CA GLY A 425 -5.63 -33.01 20.08
C GLY A 425 -6.41 -31.97 20.88
N ALA A 426 -5.71 -30.95 21.41
CA ALA A 426 -6.28 -29.93 22.26
C ALA A 426 -7.35 -29.08 21.54
N GLN A 427 -8.40 -28.72 22.26
CA GLN A 427 -9.49 -27.85 21.82
C GLN A 427 -9.61 -26.62 22.71
N VAL A 428 -10.30 -25.59 22.20
CA VAL A 428 -10.59 -24.39 23.00
C VAL A 428 -11.39 -24.78 24.24
N GLY A 429 -10.90 -24.36 25.42
CA GLY A 429 -11.47 -24.71 26.72
C GLY A 429 -10.75 -25.83 27.44
N ASP A 430 -9.88 -26.58 26.76
CA ASP A 430 -8.97 -27.53 27.43
C ASP A 430 -7.92 -26.78 28.27
N VAL A 431 -7.28 -27.52 29.18
CA VAL A 431 -6.14 -27.01 29.95
C VAL A 431 -4.90 -27.82 29.60
N LEU A 432 -3.89 -27.12 29.09
CA LEU A 432 -2.57 -27.66 28.81
C LEU A 432 -1.71 -27.57 30.07
N ARG A 433 -1.19 -28.71 30.53
CA ARG A 433 -0.20 -28.79 31.60
C ARG A 433 1.18 -28.80 30.99
N LEU A 434 2.05 -27.89 31.44
CA LEU A 434 3.46 -27.83 31.09
C LEU A 434 4.27 -28.22 32.33
N SER A 435 5.06 -29.27 32.23
CA SER A 435 5.98 -29.72 33.28
C SER A 435 7.41 -29.40 32.86
N PHE A 436 8.02 -28.42 33.52
CA PHE A 436 9.41 -28.03 33.32
C PHE A 436 10.30 -28.87 34.23
N GLY A 437 11.19 -29.66 33.62
CA GLY A 437 12.11 -30.53 34.32
C GLY A 437 13.56 -30.12 34.15
N GLU A 438 14.47 -31.00 34.54
CA GLU A 438 15.91 -30.76 34.47
C GLU A 438 16.39 -30.41 33.05
N ARG A 439 17.48 -29.63 33.01
CA ARG A 439 18.22 -29.29 31.78
C ARG A 439 17.38 -28.59 30.70
N LEU A 440 16.31 -27.87 31.04
CA LEU A 440 15.39 -27.21 30.08
C LEU A 440 14.49 -28.18 29.29
N GLY A 441 14.19 -29.37 29.84
CA GLY A 441 13.14 -30.23 29.30
C GLY A 441 11.75 -29.69 29.63
N VAL A 442 10.81 -29.80 28.68
CA VAL A 442 9.40 -29.51 28.93
C VAL A 442 8.51 -30.61 28.35
N ASP A 443 7.72 -31.22 29.21
CA ASP A 443 6.68 -32.18 28.85
C ASP A 443 5.32 -31.51 28.89
N MET A 444 4.42 -31.98 28.02
CA MET A 444 3.06 -31.42 27.93
C MET A 444 2.01 -32.49 27.87
N SER A 445 0.91 -32.26 28.57
CA SER A 445 -0.26 -33.13 28.58
C SER A 445 -1.53 -32.30 28.73
N LEU A 446 -2.67 -32.85 28.30
CA LEU A 446 -3.97 -32.29 28.63
C LEU A 446 -4.38 -32.72 30.04
N VAL A 447 -4.99 -31.80 30.78
CA VAL A 447 -5.68 -32.14 32.03
C VAL A 447 -6.87 -33.03 31.67
N ALA A 448 -6.90 -34.24 32.22
CA ALA A 448 -7.96 -35.19 31.93
C ALA A 448 -9.34 -34.69 32.45
N PRO A 449 -10.44 -35.07 31.77
CA PRO A 449 -11.78 -34.77 32.26
C PRO A 449 -12.03 -35.44 33.63
N PRO A 450 -12.95 -34.90 34.45
CA PRO A 450 -13.32 -35.50 35.73
C PRO A 450 -13.79 -36.95 35.57
N ARG A 451 -13.32 -37.84 36.44
CA ARG A 451 -13.80 -39.22 36.54
C ARG A 451 -14.93 -39.34 37.55
N HIS A 452 -15.75 -40.39 37.42
CA HIS A 452 -16.77 -40.68 38.41
C HIS A 452 -16.14 -41.20 39.71
N ALA A 453 -16.58 -40.65 40.85
CA ALA A 453 -16.17 -41.05 42.19
C ALA A 453 -14.66 -40.91 42.48
N GLU A 454 -14.03 -39.83 42.00
CA GLU A 454 -12.66 -39.48 42.39
C GLU A 454 -12.59 -39.16 43.89
N THR A 455 -11.59 -39.71 44.56
CA THR A 455 -11.16 -39.24 45.88
C THR A 455 -10.58 -37.82 45.77
N PRO A 456 -10.54 -37.05 46.88
CA PRO A 456 -9.94 -35.72 46.87
C PRO A 456 -8.47 -35.73 46.39
N ALA A 457 -7.69 -36.75 46.76
CA ALA A 457 -6.31 -36.93 46.31
C ALA A 457 -6.20 -37.21 44.80
N GLU A 458 -7.06 -38.07 44.24
CA GLU A 458 -7.12 -38.32 42.79
C GLU A 458 -7.52 -37.05 42.03
N ARG A 459 -8.49 -36.29 42.56
CA ARG A 459 -8.96 -35.03 41.98
C ARG A 459 -7.83 -34.00 41.97
N LEU A 460 -7.11 -33.83 43.08
CA LEU A 460 -5.94 -32.95 43.17
C LEU A 460 -4.82 -33.38 42.21
N SER A 461 -4.49 -34.66 42.15
CA SER A 461 -3.47 -35.20 41.23
C SER A 461 -3.85 -34.92 39.77
N ARG A 462 -5.11 -35.17 39.40
CA ARG A 462 -5.62 -34.86 38.06
C ARG A 462 -5.55 -33.38 37.75
N LEU A 463 -5.87 -32.50 38.69
CA LEU A 463 -5.94 -31.05 38.48
C LEU A 463 -4.56 -30.37 38.48
N THR A 464 -3.68 -30.76 39.40
CA THR A 464 -2.35 -30.15 39.64
C THR A 464 -1.22 -30.84 38.91
N GLY A 465 -1.37 -32.12 38.56
CA GLY A 465 -0.31 -32.95 38.01
C GLY A 465 0.73 -33.43 39.01
N LEU A 466 0.52 -33.16 40.31
CA LEU A 466 1.30 -33.76 41.37
C LEU A 466 0.99 -35.27 41.46
N PRO A 467 1.96 -36.10 41.91
CA PRO A 467 1.72 -37.51 42.16
C PRO A 467 0.58 -37.72 43.16
N GLU A 468 -0.28 -38.71 42.93
CA GLU A 468 -1.43 -38.99 43.81
C GLU A 468 -1.01 -39.28 45.25
N ALA A 469 0.14 -39.93 45.45
CA ALA A 469 0.72 -40.17 46.77
C ALA A 469 1.06 -38.86 47.51
N ASP A 470 1.50 -37.83 46.79
CA ASP A 470 1.77 -36.51 47.36
C ASP A 470 0.46 -35.73 47.59
N CYS A 471 -0.53 -35.90 46.72
CA CYS A 471 -1.86 -35.31 46.90
C CYS A 471 -2.67 -35.92 48.06
N ALA A 472 -2.29 -37.09 48.56
CA ALA A 472 -2.90 -37.69 49.74
C ALA A 472 -2.41 -37.05 51.05
N ASP A 473 -1.36 -36.23 51.01
CA ASP A 473 -0.79 -35.53 52.16
C ASP A 473 -0.92 -34.01 52.00
N GLY A 474 -1.77 -33.39 52.82
CA GLY A 474 -1.99 -31.94 52.75
C GLY A 474 -0.71 -31.11 53.00
N ASP A 475 0.28 -31.62 53.73
CA ASP A 475 1.56 -30.92 53.93
C ASP A 475 2.41 -30.93 52.65
N ARG A 476 2.35 -32.00 51.85
CA ARG A 476 3.00 -32.08 50.53
C ARG A 476 2.34 -31.18 49.51
N VAL A 477 1.01 -31.08 49.52
CA VAL A 477 0.28 -30.13 48.69
C VAL A 477 0.66 -28.69 49.08
N ALA A 478 0.75 -28.39 50.37
CA ALA A 478 1.17 -27.09 50.87
C ALA A 478 2.61 -26.72 50.43
N GLU A 479 3.54 -27.68 50.54
CA GLU A 479 4.91 -27.56 50.03
C GLU A 479 4.92 -27.24 48.52
N ALA A 480 4.09 -27.93 47.74
CA ALA A 480 4.00 -27.71 46.30
C ALA A 480 3.40 -26.35 45.90
N ILE A 481 2.50 -25.80 46.70
CA ILE A 481 1.94 -24.45 46.49
C ILE A 481 2.90 -23.36 46.99
N GLY A 482 3.79 -23.69 47.92
CA GLY A 482 4.77 -22.77 48.51
C GLY A 482 4.22 -21.97 49.70
N VAL A 483 3.22 -22.49 50.41
CA VAL A 483 2.59 -21.83 51.57
C VAL A 483 2.37 -22.79 52.73
N PRO A 484 2.21 -22.29 53.97
CA PRO A 484 1.75 -23.11 55.09
C PRO A 484 0.40 -23.78 54.81
N LYS A 485 0.20 -25.00 55.32
CA LYS A 485 -0.98 -25.84 55.09
C LYS A 485 -2.31 -25.16 55.42
N ASP A 486 -2.35 -24.38 56.49
CA ASP A 486 -3.51 -23.61 56.94
C ASP A 486 -3.88 -22.43 56.01
N GLN A 487 -3.00 -22.06 55.08
CA GLN A 487 -3.20 -20.97 54.12
C GLN A 487 -3.46 -21.43 52.70
N VAL A 488 -3.37 -22.73 52.41
CA VAL A 488 -3.50 -23.29 51.06
C VAL A 488 -4.86 -22.95 50.45
N PHE A 489 -5.95 -23.20 51.18
CA PHE A 489 -7.31 -22.94 50.68
C PHE A 489 -7.49 -21.47 50.27
N GLU A 490 -7.19 -20.53 51.17
CA GLU A 490 -7.32 -19.10 50.86
C GLU A 490 -6.43 -18.65 49.71
N THR A 491 -5.22 -19.21 49.61
CA THR A 491 -4.25 -18.86 48.54
C THR A 491 -4.75 -19.32 47.18
N LEU A 492 -5.26 -20.55 47.09
CA LEU A 492 -5.83 -21.10 45.86
C LEU A 492 -7.05 -20.30 45.41
N ILE A 493 -7.95 -19.93 46.32
CA ILE A 493 -9.08 -19.04 46.01
C ILE A 493 -8.60 -17.68 45.49
N LYS A 494 -7.61 -17.05 46.16
CA LYS A 494 -7.07 -15.73 45.74
C LYS A 494 -6.41 -15.77 44.36
N ARG A 495 -5.83 -16.91 43.95
CA ARG A 495 -5.26 -17.11 42.61
C ARG A 495 -6.31 -17.41 41.53
N GLY A 496 -7.52 -17.83 41.92
CA GLY A 496 -8.54 -18.34 40.98
C GLY A 496 -8.39 -19.82 40.66
N ASP A 497 -7.74 -20.61 41.53
CA ASP A 497 -7.62 -22.07 41.44
C ASP A 497 -8.73 -22.75 42.28
N GLU A 498 -9.99 -22.37 42.06
CA GLU A 498 -11.15 -22.75 42.88
C GLU A 498 -11.34 -24.27 42.97
N LEU A 499 -11.22 -24.97 41.84
CA LEU A 499 -11.35 -26.43 41.81
C LEU A 499 -10.23 -27.14 42.60
N TRP A 500 -9.06 -26.52 42.72
CA TRP A 500 -7.95 -27.05 43.53
C TRP A 500 -8.24 -26.79 45.01
N ALA A 501 -8.75 -25.61 45.34
CA ALA A 501 -9.14 -25.24 46.70
C ALA A 501 -10.22 -26.17 47.27
N GLU A 502 -11.29 -26.43 46.49
CA GLU A 502 -12.35 -27.37 46.87
C GLU A 502 -11.81 -28.77 47.15
N ALA A 503 -11.01 -29.32 46.23
CA ALA A 503 -10.44 -30.66 46.38
C ALA A 503 -9.47 -30.75 47.56
N PHE A 504 -8.73 -29.67 47.85
CA PHE A 504 -7.88 -29.60 49.04
C PHE A 504 -8.69 -29.52 50.34
N GLN A 505 -9.78 -28.76 50.36
CA GLN A 505 -10.66 -28.67 51.53
C GLN A 505 -11.29 -30.04 51.85
N GLU A 506 -11.80 -30.73 50.83
CA GLU A 506 -12.34 -32.09 50.96
C GLU A 506 -11.29 -33.09 51.51
N LEU A 507 -10.02 -32.93 51.13
CA LEU A 507 -8.92 -33.77 51.60
C LEU A 507 -8.62 -33.57 53.10
N ILE A 508 -8.69 -32.33 53.61
CA ILE A 508 -8.34 -32.04 55.01
C ILE A 508 -9.51 -32.22 55.99
N GLU A 509 -10.75 -32.22 55.48
CA GLU A 509 -11.96 -32.43 56.27
C GLU A 509 -12.40 -33.90 56.36
N GLY A 510 -12.04 -34.71 55.36
CA GLY A 510 -12.28 -36.16 55.33
C GLY A 510 -11.19 -36.97 56.01
#